data_AF-A0A559MCP2-F1
#
_entry.id   AF-A0A559MCP2-F1
#
_cell.length_a   1.000
_cell.length_b   1.000
_cell.length_c   1.000
_cell.angle_alpha   90.00
_cell.angle_beta   90.00
_cell.angle_gamma   90.00
#
_symmetry.space_group_name_H-M   'P 1'
#
loop_
_entity.id
_entity.type
_entity.pdbx_description
1 polymer ?
#
loop_
_entity_poly.entity_id
_entity_poly.type
_entity_poly.pdbx_seq_one_letter_code
_entity_poly.pdbx_strand_id
1 'polypeptide(L)'
;MTKFVVFEKVAEAIYGKVDKSTASDGLQTTINLGSGLMAGFAAAAVSQPADTMLSKINKSKGLPGEGTTSRLIKIAKELGIRGSYTGIGARLFMFAIYGEIKKALGATGGVEIAK
;
A
#
# COMPACT_ATOMS: atom_id res chain seq x y z
N MET A 1 -5.86 -0.99 -9.47
CA MET A 1 -5.46 0.00 -10.49
C MET A 1 -4.31 0.88 -10.02
N THR A 2 -4.44 1.64 -8.93
CA THR A 2 -3.40 2.58 -8.44
C THR A 2 -1.99 1.97 -8.36
N LYS A 3 -1.85 0.76 -7.80
CA LYS A 3 -0.53 0.10 -7.68
C LYS A 3 0.15 -0.14 -9.04
N PHE A 4 -0.59 -0.53 -10.07
CA PHE A 4 -0.02 -0.86 -11.38
C PHE A 4 0.36 0.41 -12.12
N VAL A 5 -0.53 1.41 -12.10
CA VAL A 5 -0.27 2.71 -12.73
C VAL A 5 0.93 3.40 -12.10
N VAL A 6 1.03 3.42 -10.76
CA VAL A 6 2.17 4.06 -10.08
C VAL A 6 3.45 3.26 -10.31
N PHE A 7 3.39 1.93 -10.30
CA PHE A 7 4.54 1.10 -10.62
C PHE A 7 5.09 1.42 -12.01
N GLU A 8 4.23 1.42 -13.02
CA GLU A 8 4.60 1.70 -14.41
C GLU A 8 5.17 3.11 -14.55
N LYS A 9 4.52 4.11 -13.96
CA LYS A 9 4.98 5.52 -14.05
C LYS A 9 6.31 5.75 -13.35
N VAL A 10 6.53 5.12 -12.19
CA VAL A 10 7.81 5.23 -11.47
C VAL A 10 8.91 4.49 -12.23
N ALA A 11 8.64 3.29 -12.74
CA ALA A 11 9.60 2.54 -13.53
C ALA A 11 9.95 3.28 -14.84
N GLU A 12 8.96 3.79 -15.58
CA GLU A 12 9.14 4.64 -16.77
C GLU A 12 10.01 5.86 -16.46
N ALA A 13 9.73 6.56 -15.36
CA ALA A 13 10.50 7.75 -14.97
C ALA A 13 11.98 7.42 -14.66
N ILE A 14 12.24 6.25 -14.08
CA ILE A 14 13.61 5.80 -13.79
C ILE A 14 14.32 5.34 -15.07
N TYR A 15 13.65 4.55 -15.92
CA TYR A 15 14.20 4.10 -17.20
C TYR A 15 14.33 5.23 -18.23
N GLY A 16 13.64 6.37 -18.06
CA GLY A 16 13.90 7.59 -18.82
C GLY A 16 15.29 8.21 -18.53
N LYS A 17 15.95 7.79 -17.44
CA LYS A 17 17.30 8.23 -17.06
C LYS A 17 18.34 7.10 -17.06
N VAL A 18 17.89 5.85 -17.13
CA VAL A 18 18.74 4.65 -17.07
C VAL A 18 18.42 3.78 -18.27
N ASP A 19 19.42 3.50 -19.10
CA ASP A 19 19.24 2.60 -20.23
C ASP A 19 19.04 1.16 -19.72
N LYS A 20 17.84 0.64 -19.96
CA LYS A 20 17.43 -0.70 -19.52
C LYS A 20 18.27 -1.79 -20.17
N SER A 21 18.79 -1.57 -21.38
CA SER A 21 19.59 -2.54 -22.12
C SER A 21 21.01 -2.71 -21.57
N THR A 22 21.53 -1.69 -20.89
CA THR A 22 22.85 -1.70 -20.26
C THR A 22 22.78 -1.92 -18.75
N ALA A 23 21.57 -1.94 -18.17
CA ALA A 23 21.37 -2.11 -16.75
C ALA A 23 21.60 -3.57 -16.33
N SER A 24 22.47 -3.78 -15.35
CA SER A 24 22.68 -5.11 -14.76
C SER A 24 21.40 -5.65 -14.12
N ASP A 25 21.29 -6.97 -14.01
CA ASP A 25 20.13 -7.64 -13.40
C ASP A 25 19.87 -7.17 -11.97
N GLY A 26 20.93 -6.86 -11.21
CA GLY A 26 20.82 -6.29 -9.87
C GLY A 26 20.26 -4.86 -9.87
N LEU A 27 20.62 -4.05 -10.87
CA LEU A 27 20.06 -2.70 -11.03
C LEU A 27 18.59 -2.78 -11.43
N GLN A 28 18.23 -3.64 -12.39
CA GLN A 28 16.83 -3.84 -12.79
C GLN A 28 15.96 -4.33 -11.63
N THR A 29 16.48 -5.27 -10.84
CA THR A 29 15.82 -5.76 -9.62
C THR A 29 15.61 -4.62 -8.63
N THR A 30 16.63 -3.79 -8.40
CA THR A 30 16.52 -2.61 -7.51
C THR A 30 15.46 -1.62 -7.97
N ILE A 31 15.42 -1.33 -9.29
CA ILE A 31 14.42 -0.44 -9.89
C ILE A 31 13.01 -1.00 -9.73
N ASN A 32 12.82 -2.29 -9.98
CA ASN A 32 11.54 -2.96 -9.82
C ASN A 32 11.08 -2.97 -8.35
N LEU A 33 11.97 -3.28 -7.41
CA LEU A 33 11.66 -3.26 -5.97
C LEU A 33 11.32 -1.84 -5.49
N GLY A 34 12.10 -0.83 -5.90
CA GLY A 34 11.83 0.57 -5.57
C GLY A 34 10.50 1.07 -6.15
N SER A 35 10.21 0.73 -7.40
CA SER A 35 8.94 1.06 -8.06
C SER A 35 7.76 0.37 -7.37
N GLY A 36 7.93 -0.89 -6.96
CA GLY A 36 6.95 -1.65 -6.19
C GLY A 36 6.67 -1.04 -4.82
N LEU A 37 7.71 -0.57 -4.12
CA LEU A 37 7.56 0.11 -2.83
C LEU A 37 6.75 1.42 -2.95
N MET A 38 7.13 2.26 -3.92
CA MET A 38 6.42 3.52 -4.20
C MET A 38 4.96 3.28 -4.60
N ALA A 39 4.72 2.27 -5.43
CA ALA A 39 3.37 1.83 -5.79
C ALA A 39 2.56 1.35 -4.58
N GLY A 40 3.19 0.61 -3.66
CA GLY A 40 2.56 0.18 -2.41
C GLY A 40 2.15 1.36 -1.52
N PHE A 41 3.01 2.37 -1.40
CA PHE A 41 2.72 3.58 -0.63
C PHE A 41 1.58 4.40 -1.25
N ALA A 42 1.60 4.60 -2.57
CA ALA A 42 0.52 5.31 -3.25
C ALA A 42 -0.81 4.56 -3.16
N ALA A 43 -0.79 3.23 -3.32
CA ALA A 43 -1.99 2.41 -3.15
C ALA A 43 -2.53 2.51 -1.71
N ALA A 44 -1.65 2.54 -0.71
CA ALA A 44 -2.05 2.69 0.68
C ALA A 44 -2.70 4.06 0.95
N ALA A 45 -2.11 5.14 0.42
CA ALA A 45 -2.67 6.48 0.55
C ALA A 45 -4.06 6.61 -0.08
N VAL A 46 -4.27 5.99 -1.24
CA VAL A 46 -5.57 6.04 -1.93
C VAL A 46 -6.62 5.15 -1.26
N SER A 47 -6.24 3.98 -0.73
CA SER A 47 -7.21 3.04 -0.13
C SER A 47 -7.56 3.36 1.33
N GLN A 48 -6.68 4.05 2.06
CA GLN A 48 -6.81 4.24 3.52
C GLN A 48 -8.15 4.85 3.97
N PRO A 49 -8.73 5.86 3.29
CA PRO A 49 -10.01 6.41 3.68
C PRO A 49 -11.13 5.37 3.66
N ALA A 50 -11.18 4.55 2.60
CA ALA A 50 -12.15 3.47 2.47
C ALA A 50 -11.89 2.36 3.50
N ASP A 51 -10.63 1.98 3.70
CA ASP A 51 -10.23 0.94 4.67
C ASP A 51 -10.64 1.33 6.11
N THR A 52 -10.46 2.61 6.47
CA THR A 52 -10.84 3.15 7.77
C THR A 52 -12.36 3.16 7.95
N MET A 53 -13.11 3.58 6.93
CA MET A 53 -14.58 3.55 6.95
C MET A 53 -15.13 2.12 7.08
N LEU A 54 -14.56 1.17 6.33
CA LEU A 54 -14.91 -0.25 6.41
C LEU A 54 -14.59 -0.85 7.79
N SER A 55 -13.44 -0.50 8.39
CA SER A 55 -13.11 -0.94 9.74
C SER A 55 -14.12 -0.44 10.78
N LYS A 56 -14.56 0.82 10.65
CA LYS A 56 -15.53 1.45 11.56
C LYS A 56 -16.95 0.92 11.39
N ILE A 57 -17.40 0.67 10.15
CA ILE A 57 -18.75 0.13 9.94
C ILE A 57 -18.87 -1.33 10.41
N ASN A 58 -17.78 -2.11 10.27
CA ASN A 58 -17.73 -3.48 10.77
C ASN A 58 -17.65 -3.56 12.30
N LYS A 59 -17.12 -2.52 12.97
CA LYS A 59 -17.03 -2.45 14.44
C LYS A 59 -18.26 -1.84 15.12
N SER A 60 -19.05 -1.03 14.40
CA SER A 60 -20.29 -0.46 14.91
C SER A 60 -21.46 -1.43 14.64
N LYS A 61 -22.29 -1.68 15.65
CA LYS A 61 -23.59 -2.33 15.42
C LYS A 61 -24.57 -1.26 14.93
N GLY A 62 -25.24 -1.53 13.81
CA GLY A 62 -26.26 -0.63 13.30
C GLY A 62 -27.43 -0.55 14.27
N LEU A 63 -28.01 0.65 14.44
CA LEU A 63 -29.26 0.79 15.18
C LEU A 63 -30.42 0.11 14.41
N PRO A 64 -31.48 -0.36 15.08
CA PRO A 64 -32.63 -0.95 14.40
C PRO A 64 -33.22 0.05 13.39
N GLY A 65 -33.35 -0.37 12.13
CA GLY A 65 -33.89 0.46 11.03
C GLY A 65 -32.88 1.39 10.34
N GLU A 66 -31.59 1.35 10.71
CA GLU A 66 -30.57 2.22 10.12
C GLU A 66 -29.92 1.58 8.88
N GLY A 67 -30.13 2.18 7.70
CA GLY A 67 -29.54 1.72 6.44
C GLY A 67 -28.02 1.88 6.37
N THR A 68 -27.33 0.97 5.67
CA THR A 68 -25.87 0.96 5.51
C THR A 68 -25.32 2.29 4.98
N THR A 69 -26.01 2.91 4.03
CA THR A 69 -25.59 4.20 3.44
C THR A 69 -25.64 5.35 4.45
N SER A 70 -26.68 5.41 5.31
CA SER A 70 -26.78 6.41 6.38
C SER A 70 -25.62 6.30 7.36
N ARG A 71 -25.26 5.07 7.72
CA ARG A 71 -24.13 4.76 8.62
C ARG A 71 -22.79 5.17 8.01
N LEU A 72 -22.56 4.87 6.73
CA LEU A 72 -21.35 5.29 6.03
C LEU A 72 -21.22 6.83 6.02
N ILE A 73 -22.31 7.56 5.77
CA ILE A 73 -22.31 9.02 5.78
C ILE A 73 -22.00 9.57 7.18
N LYS A 74 -22.57 8.99 8.24
CA LYS A 74 -22.26 9.38 9.63
C LYS A 74 -20.80 9.14 9.97
N ILE A 75 -20.28 7.95 9.68
CA ILE A 75 -18.87 7.58 9.90
C ILE A 75 -17.93 8.51 9.12
N ALA A 76 -18.27 8.85 7.87
CA ALA A 76 -17.48 9.78 7.08
C ALA A 76 -17.43 11.19 7.69
N LYS A 77 -18.57 11.69 8.22
CA LYS A 77 -18.63 12.97 8.93
C LYS A 77 -17.85 12.96 10.24
N GLU A 78 -17.91 11.88 11.00
CA GLU A 78 -17.19 11.73 12.27
C GLU A 78 -15.67 11.62 12.06
N LEU A 79 -15.23 10.86 11.05
CA LEU A 79 -13.81 10.71 10.75
C LEU A 79 -13.22 12.02 10.19
N GLY A 80 -13.93 12.67 9.27
CA GLY A 80 -13.38 13.78 8.49
C GLY A 80 -12.11 13.38 7.73
N ILE A 81 -11.44 14.35 7.10
CA ILE A 81 -10.22 14.07 6.31
C ILE A 81 -9.12 13.52 7.21
N ARG A 82 -8.89 14.12 8.38
CA ARG A 82 -7.81 13.71 9.29
C ARG A 82 -8.02 12.30 9.86
N GLY A 83 -9.24 11.95 10.25
CA GLY A 83 -9.57 10.64 10.78
C GLY A 83 -9.56 9.54 9.73
N SER A 84 -9.87 9.84 8.47
CA SER A 84 -9.84 8.88 7.37
C SER A 84 -8.44 8.32 7.06
N TYR A 85 -7.36 9.03 7.44
CA TYR A 85 -5.98 8.55 7.27
C TYR A 85 -5.39 7.91 8.53
N THR A 86 -6.19 7.73 9.59
CA THR A 86 -5.71 7.09 10.82
C THR A 86 -5.22 5.66 10.51
N GLY A 87 -4.03 5.30 11.00
CA GLY A 87 -3.44 3.99 10.78
C GLY A 87 -2.53 3.87 9.54
N ILE A 88 -2.46 4.88 8.67
CA ILE A 88 -1.54 4.85 7.52
C ILE A 88 -0.08 4.73 7.96
N GLY A 89 0.31 5.43 9.03
CA GLY A 89 1.66 5.38 9.58
C GLY A 89 2.06 3.97 10.05
N ALA A 90 1.15 3.27 10.74
CA ALA A 90 1.37 1.88 11.15
C ALA A 90 1.50 0.94 9.94
N ARG A 91 0.70 1.16 8.90
CA ARG A 91 0.76 0.38 7.65
C ARG A 91 2.08 0.59 6.92
N LEU A 92 2.55 1.83 6.81
CA LEU A 92 3.85 2.16 6.20
C LEU A 92 5.02 1.63 7.04
N PHE A 93 4.94 1.75 8.36
CA PHE A 93 5.95 1.23 9.27
C PHE A 93 6.08 -0.30 9.18
N MET A 94 4.94 -1.01 9.10
CA MET A 94 4.93 -2.46 8.89
C MET A 94 5.72 -2.85 7.64
N PHE A 95 5.57 -2.12 6.52
CA PHE A 95 6.36 -2.36 5.31
C PHE A 95 7.86 -2.13 5.52
N ALA A 96 8.24 -1.11 6.27
CA ALA A 96 9.64 -0.79 6.55
C ALA A 96 10.33 -1.88 7.38
N ILE A 97 9.67 -2.39 8.43
CA ILE A 97 10.25 -3.38 9.34
C ILE A 97 10.09 -4.83 8.84
N TYR A 98 9.20 -5.08 7.87
CA TYR A 98 8.90 -6.44 7.39
C TYR A 98 10.16 -7.16 6.90
N GLY A 99 11.05 -6.44 6.20
CA GLY A 99 12.33 -6.99 5.74
C GLY A 99 13.27 -7.36 6.88
N GLU A 100 13.33 -6.54 7.93
CA GLU A 100 14.18 -6.80 9.11
C GLU A 100 13.64 -7.96 9.96
N ILE A 101 12.32 -8.01 10.16
CA ILE A 101 11.66 -9.14 10.84
C ILE A 101 11.89 -10.44 10.07
N LYS A 102 11.78 -10.43 8.74
CA LYS A 102 12.04 -11.61 7.90
C LYS A 102 13.49 -12.10 8.02
N LYS A 103 14.46 -11.17 8.10
CA LYS A 103 15.87 -11.48 8.36
C LYS A 103 16.10 -12.02 9.77
N ALA A 104 15.50 -11.40 10.79
CA ALA A 104 15.62 -11.82 12.18
C ALA A 104 15.02 -13.20 12.45
N LEU A 105 13.94 -13.57 11.75
CA LEU A 105 13.28 -14.87 11.85
C LEU A 105 13.96 -15.99 11.03
N GLY A 106 15.11 -15.73 10.40
CA GLY A 106 15.80 -16.72 9.57
C GLY A 106 15.02 -17.12 8.31
N ALA A 107 13.97 -16.39 7.96
CA ALA A 107 13.13 -16.64 6.79
C ALA A 107 13.78 -16.05 5.52
N THR A 108 15.04 -16.36 5.28
CA THR A 108 15.84 -15.92 4.12
C THR A 108 15.57 -16.75 2.86
N GLY A 109 14.52 -17.57 2.85
CA GLY A 109 14.01 -18.22 1.63
C GLY A 109 13.30 -17.19 0.74
N GLY A 110 14.05 -16.45 -0.06
CA GLY A 110 13.53 -15.87 -1.29
C GLY A 110 13.37 -17.01 -2.28
N VAL A 111 12.15 -17.27 -2.73
CA VAL A 111 11.94 -18.14 -3.90
C VAL A 111 12.65 -17.42 -5.06
N GLU A 112 13.80 -17.93 -5.46
CA GLU A 112 14.35 -17.65 -6.78
C GLU A 112 13.28 -18.09 -7.77
N ILE A 113 12.55 -17.13 -8.35
CA ILE A 113 11.73 -17.38 -9.52
C ILE A 113 12.72 -17.51 -10.68
N ALA A 114 13.45 -18.62 -10.68
CA ALA A 114 14.26 -19.09 -11.78
C ALA A 114 13.41 -20.11 -12.55
N LYS A 115 12.57 -19.62 -13.47
CA LYS A 115 12.45 -20.15 -14.84
C LYS A 115 11.57 -19.27 -15.71
#